data_AF-L0J8N2-F1
#
_entry.id   AF-L0J8N2-F1
#
_cell.length_a   1.000
_cell.length_b   1.000
_cell.length_c   1.000
_cell.angle_alpha   90.00
_cell.angle_beta   90.00
_cell.angle_gamma   90.00
#
_symmetry.space_group_name_H-M   'P 1'
#
loop_
_entity.id
_entity.type
_entity.pdbx_description
1 polymer ?
#
loop_
_entity_poly.entity_id
_entity_poly.type
_entity_poly.pdbx_seq_one_letter_code
_entity_poly.pdbx_strand_id
1 'polypeptide(L)'
;MRTVTEARNGFNALLADAAHGINTHVIRGAKVAAHIVPAGAPIIDDPALLDQMLAAFVTEQATAIANSSDAKEGASWTAPDIVGRMFAWAWLTDPVVFDNAVFAFHKALSEQTGRSIDLCELWDVLLPGLTAHLSDSDIPQLDARLRRLS
;
A
#
# COMPACT_ATOMS: atom_id res chain seq x y z
N MET A 1 -15.49 0.93 11.44
CA MET A 1 -15.91 1.03 10.02
C MET A 1 -17.43 1.03 9.98
N ARG A 2 -18.07 1.66 8.98
CA ARG A 2 -19.52 1.66 8.79
C ARG A 2 -19.87 1.28 7.36
N THR A 3 -20.95 0.55 7.14
CA THR A 3 -21.53 0.38 5.81
C THR A 3 -22.10 1.71 5.29
N VAL A 4 -22.27 1.85 3.97
CA VAL A 4 -22.94 3.03 3.38
C VAL A 4 -24.32 3.28 4.01
N THR A 5 -25.09 2.22 4.29
CA THR A 5 -26.42 2.32 4.89
C THR A 5 -26.35 2.87 6.32
N GLU A 6 -25.44 2.35 7.15
CA GLU A 6 -25.22 2.87 8.51
C GLU A 6 -24.72 4.30 8.49
N ALA A 7 -23.81 4.64 7.58
CA ALA A 7 -23.29 5.99 7.46
C ALA A 7 -24.37 7.00 7.07
N ARG A 8 -25.26 6.61 6.13
CA ARG A 8 -26.41 7.45 5.75
C ARG A 8 -27.36 7.67 6.92
N ASN A 9 -27.68 6.62 7.67
CA ASN A 9 -28.67 6.69 8.75
C ASN A 9 -28.10 7.35 10.02
N GLY A 10 -26.78 7.31 10.22
CA GLY A 10 -26.09 7.80 11.42
C GLY A 10 -25.14 8.97 11.16
N PHE A 11 -25.35 9.76 10.11
CA PHE A 11 -24.36 10.75 9.66
C PHE A 11 -23.97 11.77 10.75
N ASN A 12 -24.92 12.24 11.56
CA ASN A 12 -24.61 13.16 12.66
C ASN A 12 -23.72 12.53 13.74
N ALA A 13 -23.86 11.23 14.01
CA ALA A 13 -22.98 10.52 14.93
C ALA A 13 -21.57 10.42 14.36
N LEU A 14 -21.43 10.25 13.04
CA LEU A 14 -20.12 10.24 12.38
C LEU A 14 -19.42 11.60 12.40
N LEU A 15 -20.18 12.69 12.28
CA LEU A 15 -19.64 14.04 12.48
C LEU A 15 -19.23 14.28 13.93
N ALA A 16 -20.00 13.77 14.90
CA ALA A 16 -19.62 13.82 16.30
C ALA A 16 -18.33 13.02 16.55
N ASP A 17 -18.23 11.79 16.03
CA ASP A 17 -17.02 10.96 16.11
C ASP A 17 -15.80 11.71 15.54
N ALA A 18 -15.93 12.32 14.35
CA ALA A 18 -14.86 13.11 13.75
C ALA A 18 -14.48 14.34 14.58
N ALA A 19 -15.45 15.03 15.20
CA ALA A 19 -15.18 16.14 16.11
C ALA A 19 -14.42 15.68 17.37
N HIS A 20 -14.57 14.42 17.79
CA HIS A 20 -13.80 13.81 18.89
C HIS A 20 -12.48 13.16 18.43
N GLY A 21 -12.05 13.40 17.19
CA GLY A 21 -10.78 12.90 16.68
C GLY A 21 -10.84 11.48 16.10
N ILE A 22 -12.03 10.91 15.88
CA ILE A 22 -12.19 9.53 15.42
C ILE A 22 -12.30 9.48 13.89
N ASN A 23 -11.37 8.77 13.25
CA ASN A 23 -11.44 8.45 11.82
C ASN A 23 -12.42 7.31 11.56
N THR A 24 -13.31 7.47 10.59
CA THR A 24 -14.25 6.42 10.17
C THR A 24 -14.16 6.11 8.68
N HIS A 25 -13.93 4.83 8.36
CA HIS A 25 -14.08 4.30 7.01
C HIS A 25 -15.55 3.95 6.72
N VAL A 26 -16.07 4.43 5.61
CA VAL A 26 -17.37 4.05 5.04
C VAL A 26 -17.16 3.02 3.95
N ILE A 27 -17.82 1.87 4.04
CA ILE A 27 -17.59 0.69 3.19
C ILE A 27 -18.82 0.42 2.31
N ARG A 28 -18.58 0.14 1.03
CA ARG A 28 -19.57 -0.37 0.07
C ARG A 28 -19.12 -1.74 -0.43
N GLY A 29 -19.86 -2.80 -0.07
CA GLY A 29 -19.43 -4.17 -0.34
C GLY A 29 -18.16 -4.49 0.45
N ALA A 30 -17.07 -4.81 -0.23
CA ALA A 30 -15.76 -5.08 0.38
C ALA A 30 -14.77 -3.91 0.27
N LYS A 31 -15.18 -2.76 -0.28
CA LYS A 31 -14.28 -1.63 -0.56
C LYS A 31 -14.60 -0.42 0.30
N VAL A 32 -13.58 0.30 0.75
CA VAL A 32 -13.74 1.63 1.34
C VAL A 32 -14.21 2.59 0.24
N ALA A 33 -15.35 3.23 0.47
CA ALA A 33 -15.96 4.19 -0.45
C ALA A 33 -15.71 5.64 -0.05
N ALA A 34 -15.54 5.91 1.25
CA ALA A 34 -15.22 7.24 1.76
C ALA A 34 -14.53 7.15 3.12
N HIS A 35 -13.81 8.21 3.46
CA HIS A 35 -13.26 8.45 4.79
C HIS A 35 -13.96 9.68 5.39
N ILE A 36 -14.38 9.57 6.64
CA ILE A 36 -14.78 10.72 7.45
C ILE A 36 -13.67 10.90 8.47
N VAL A 37 -13.00 12.04 8.42
CA VAL A 37 -11.83 12.36 9.24
C VAL A 37 -12.05 13.66 10.00
N PRO A 38 -11.42 13.84 11.17
CA PRO A 38 -11.38 15.10 11.90
C PRO A 38 -10.90 16.25 11.02
N ALA A 39 -11.41 17.45 11.25
CA ALA A 39 -11.04 18.63 10.47
C ALA A 39 -9.54 18.98 10.52
N GLY A 40 -8.87 18.65 11.63
CA GLY A 40 -7.42 18.85 11.79
C GLY A 40 -6.56 17.67 11.36
N ALA A 41 -7.16 16.61 10.80
CA ALA A 41 -6.39 15.46 10.32
C ALA A 41 -5.47 15.90 9.16
N PRO A 42 -4.18 15.53 9.17
CA PRO A 42 -3.32 15.75 8.03
C PRO A 42 -3.82 14.89 6.85
N ILE A 43 -4.21 15.55 5.76
CA ILE A 43 -4.66 14.91 4.52
C ILE A 43 -3.67 15.30 3.43
N ILE A 44 -3.20 14.31 2.67
CA ILE A 44 -2.47 14.56 1.42
C ILE A 44 -3.52 14.50 0.32
N ASP A 45 -3.91 15.66 -0.21
CA ASP A 45 -4.89 15.80 -1.29
C ASP A 45 -4.25 16.19 -2.64
N ASP A 46 -2.95 16.46 -2.66
CA ASP A 46 -2.14 16.64 -3.87
C ASP A 46 -1.61 15.27 -4.36
N PRO A 47 -2.09 14.75 -5.50
CA PRO A 47 -1.64 13.46 -6.03
C PRO A 47 -0.15 13.43 -6.37
N ALA A 48 0.41 14.55 -6.86
CA ALA A 48 1.81 14.63 -7.23
C ALA A 48 2.72 14.61 -6.00
N LEU A 49 2.28 15.22 -4.89
CA LEU A 49 2.98 15.13 -3.62
C LEU A 49 2.93 13.70 -3.06
N LEU A 50 1.75 13.06 -3.10
CA LEU A 50 1.61 11.67 -2.66
C LEU A 50 2.55 10.74 -3.44
N ASP A 51 2.55 10.83 -4.77
CA ASP A 51 3.43 10.03 -5.63
C ASP A 51 4.92 10.25 -5.30
N GLN A 52 5.33 11.50 -5.05
CA GLN A 52 6.72 11.81 -4.66
C GLN A 52 7.08 11.23 -3.28
N MET A 53 6.18 11.32 -2.30
CA MET A 53 6.39 10.76 -0.97
C MET A 53 6.50 9.23 -1.01
N LEU A 54 5.63 8.58 -1.78
CA LEU A 54 5.68 7.13 -1.98
C LEU A 54 6.96 6.73 -2.71
N ALA A 55 7.33 7.42 -3.79
CA ALA A 55 8.56 7.17 -4.53
C ALA A 55 9.82 7.31 -3.64
N ALA A 56 9.88 8.34 -2.81
CA ALA A 56 10.97 8.53 -1.85
C ALA A 56 11.02 7.39 -0.83
N PHE A 57 9.88 7.03 -0.24
CA PHE A 57 9.78 5.93 0.72
C PHE A 57 10.22 4.59 0.10
N VAL A 58 9.69 4.20 -1.06
CA VAL A 58 10.07 2.92 -1.69
C VAL A 58 11.53 2.89 -2.11
N THR A 59 12.11 4.03 -2.50
CA THR A 59 13.54 4.13 -2.84
C THR A 59 14.42 3.90 -1.62
N GLU A 60 14.06 4.50 -0.48
CA GLU A 60 14.75 4.27 0.79
C GLU A 60 14.67 2.79 1.20
N GLN A 61 13.48 2.20 1.13
CA GLN A 61 13.28 0.80 1.50
C GLN A 61 14.00 -0.16 0.55
N ALA A 62 14.00 0.11 -0.76
CA ALA A 62 14.77 -0.67 -1.73
C ALA A 62 16.27 -0.60 -1.43
N THR A 63 16.78 0.58 -1.06
CA THR A 63 18.18 0.76 -0.66
C THR A 63 18.51 -0.03 0.61
N ALA A 64 17.62 -0.03 1.61
CA ALA A 64 17.81 -0.79 2.84
C ALA A 64 17.81 -2.31 2.57
N ILE A 65 16.88 -2.80 1.73
CA ILE A 65 16.81 -4.21 1.34
C ILE A 65 18.07 -4.62 0.58
N ALA A 66 18.47 -3.87 -0.44
CA ALA A 66 19.67 -4.17 -1.23
C ALA A 66 20.96 -4.19 -0.39
N ASN A 67 21.00 -3.41 0.70
CA ASN A 67 22.15 -3.36 1.60
C ASN A 67 22.14 -4.39 2.74
N SER A 68 21.04 -5.15 2.90
CA SER A 68 20.94 -6.21 3.91
C SER A 68 22.00 -7.31 3.70
N SER A 69 22.32 -8.06 4.76
CA SER A 69 23.22 -9.21 4.68
C SER A 69 22.69 -10.25 3.69
N ASP A 70 21.39 -10.53 3.78
CA ASP A 70 20.71 -11.56 3.00
C ASP A 70 20.79 -11.26 1.51
N ALA A 71 20.66 -9.97 1.15
CA ALA A 71 20.87 -9.48 -0.21
C ALA A 71 22.26 -9.73 -0.76
N LYS A 72 23.29 -9.48 0.06
CA LYS A 72 24.69 -9.59 -0.36
C LYS A 72 25.15 -11.03 -0.46
N GLU A 73 24.52 -11.92 0.31
CA GLU A 73 24.81 -13.35 0.34
C GLU A 73 24.00 -14.15 -0.70
N GLY A 74 23.13 -13.49 -1.48
CA GLY A 74 22.27 -14.13 -2.48
C GLY A 74 21.18 -15.00 -1.87
N ALA A 75 20.83 -14.76 -0.61
CA ALA A 75 19.72 -15.42 0.07
C ALA A 75 18.39 -14.81 -0.36
N SER A 76 17.30 -15.56 -0.17
CA SER A 76 15.94 -15.04 -0.36
C SER A 76 15.69 -13.90 0.63
N TRP A 77 15.41 -12.71 0.12
CA TRP A 77 15.08 -11.54 0.93
C TRP A 77 13.57 -11.38 1.06
N THR A 78 13.14 -10.66 2.10
CA THR A 78 11.74 -10.31 2.34
C THR A 78 11.65 -8.82 2.64
N ALA A 79 10.64 -8.16 2.07
CA ALA A 79 10.41 -6.75 2.37
C ALA A 79 10.08 -6.57 3.86
N PRO A 80 10.57 -5.50 4.51
CA PRO A 80 10.12 -5.13 5.85
C PRO A 80 8.59 -4.99 5.91
N ASP A 81 8.00 -5.33 7.05
CA ASP A 81 6.56 -5.28 7.30
C ASP A 81 5.91 -3.92 6.95
N ILE A 82 6.66 -2.81 7.11
CA ILE A 82 6.18 -1.47 6.73
C ILE A 82 5.97 -1.30 5.21
N VAL A 83 6.77 -1.99 4.38
CA VAL A 83 6.60 -2.01 2.93
C VAL A 83 5.33 -2.77 2.57
N GLY A 84 5.10 -3.93 3.21
CA GLY A 84 3.85 -4.70 3.08
C GLY A 84 2.61 -3.87 3.43
N ARG A 85 2.65 -3.12 4.55
CA ARG A 85 1.58 -2.18 4.92
C ARG A 85 1.32 -1.12 3.87
N MET A 86 2.38 -0.50 3.33
CA MET A 86 2.24 0.56 2.33
C MET A 86 1.59 0.03 1.05
N PHE A 87 2.05 -1.11 0.53
CA PHE A 87 1.46 -1.71 -0.67
C PHE A 87 0.04 -2.22 -0.45
N ALA A 88 -0.25 -2.80 0.72
CA ALA A 88 -1.62 -3.19 1.07
C ALA A 88 -2.54 -1.97 1.13
N TRP A 89 -2.10 -0.87 1.75
CA TRP A 89 -2.83 0.39 1.76
C TRP A 89 -3.06 0.94 0.36
N ALA A 90 -2.03 0.96 -0.49
CA ALA A 90 -2.14 1.46 -1.87
C ALA A 90 -3.14 0.61 -2.67
N TRP A 91 -3.09 -0.72 -2.54
CA TRP A 91 -4.04 -1.64 -3.19
C TRP A 91 -5.50 -1.38 -2.79
N LEU A 92 -5.74 -1.21 -1.48
CA LEU A 92 -7.08 -1.02 -0.94
C LEU A 92 -7.65 0.37 -1.23
N THR A 93 -6.79 1.37 -1.51
CA THR A 93 -7.20 2.74 -1.77
C THR A 93 -7.35 3.07 -3.26
N ASP A 94 -6.30 2.87 -4.05
CA ASP A 94 -6.28 3.19 -5.47
C ASP A 94 -5.31 2.26 -6.25
N PRO A 95 -5.83 1.44 -7.19
CA PRO A 95 -4.99 0.58 -8.03
C PRO A 95 -3.93 1.32 -8.87
N VAL A 96 -4.10 2.60 -9.17
CA VAL A 96 -3.10 3.41 -9.90
C VAL A 96 -1.94 3.78 -8.96
N VAL A 97 -2.24 4.21 -7.73
CA VAL A 97 -1.23 4.48 -6.70
C VAL A 97 -0.42 3.22 -6.42
N PHE A 98 -1.09 2.07 -6.34
CA PHE A 98 -0.44 0.77 -6.22
C PHE A 98 0.55 0.50 -7.37
N ASP A 99 0.11 0.63 -8.62
CA ASP A 99 0.97 0.37 -9.79
C ASP A 99 2.19 1.30 -9.82
N ASN A 100 1.99 2.59 -9.56
CA ASN A 100 3.06 3.57 -9.50
C ASN A 100 4.08 3.22 -8.42
N ALA A 101 3.62 2.85 -7.23
CA ALA A 101 4.49 2.44 -6.12
C ALA A 101 5.28 1.16 -6.47
N VAL A 102 4.63 0.17 -7.12
CA VAL A 102 5.29 -1.07 -7.53
C VAL A 102 6.37 -0.79 -8.56
N PHE A 103 6.06 0.02 -9.58
CA PHE A 103 7.02 0.39 -10.61
C PHE A 103 8.22 1.15 -10.02
N ALA A 104 7.97 2.13 -9.15
CA ALA A 104 9.03 2.89 -8.48
C ALA A 104 9.90 1.98 -7.60
N PHE A 105 9.29 1.05 -6.85
CA PHE A 105 10.01 0.11 -6.00
C PHE A 105 10.82 -0.90 -6.81
N HIS A 106 10.25 -1.47 -7.86
CA HIS A 106 10.91 -2.42 -8.77
C HIS A 106 12.13 -1.79 -9.44
N LYS A 107 11.97 -0.57 -9.97
CA LYS A 107 13.04 0.20 -10.56
C LYS A 107 14.14 0.48 -9.53
N ALA A 108 13.78 1.01 -8.37
CA ALA A 108 14.75 1.33 -7.32
C ALA A 108 15.51 0.07 -6.86
N LEU A 109 14.82 -1.05 -6.65
CA LEU A 109 15.46 -2.29 -6.21
C LEU A 109 16.41 -2.86 -7.27
N SER A 110 16.03 -2.79 -8.55
CA SER A 110 16.91 -3.19 -9.66
C SER A 110 18.17 -2.31 -9.75
N GLU A 111 18.01 -0.99 -9.60
CA GLU A 111 19.12 -0.04 -9.62
C GLU A 111 20.07 -0.25 -8.42
N GLN A 112 19.54 -0.41 -7.20
CA GLN A 112 20.34 -0.58 -5.99
C GLN A 112 21.05 -1.94 -5.91
N THR A 113 20.46 -2.99 -6.48
CA THR A 113 21.09 -4.31 -6.54
C THR A 113 22.04 -4.47 -7.74
N GLY A 114 22.02 -3.53 -8.68
CA GLY A 114 22.84 -3.57 -9.90
C GLY A 114 22.46 -4.69 -10.86
N ARG A 115 21.26 -5.28 -10.73
CA ARG A 115 20.76 -6.35 -11.59
C ARG A 115 19.30 -6.16 -11.95
N SER A 116 18.89 -6.76 -13.05
CA SER A 116 17.46 -6.87 -13.37
C SER A 116 16.80 -7.81 -12.37
N ILE A 117 15.75 -7.34 -11.71
CA ILE A 117 14.84 -8.14 -10.91
C ILE A 117 13.61 -8.41 -11.77
N ASP A 118 13.11 -9.63 -11.81
CA ASP A 118 11.85 -9.90 -12.51
C ASP A 118 10.64 -9.71 -11.58
N LEU A 119 9.44 -9.67 -12.15
CA LEU A 119 8.23 -9.42 -11.38
C LEU A 119 7.82 -10.60 -10.48
N CYS A 120 8.24 -11.84 -10.80
CA CYS A 120 8.01 -12.98 -9.92
C CYS A 120 8.87 -12.88 -8.68
N GLU A 121 10.15 -12.52 -8.86
CA GLU A 121 11.06 -12.30 -7.75
C GLU A 121 10.60 -11.13 -6.89
N LEU A 122 10.19 -10.01 -7.50
CA LEU A 122 9.59 -8.89 -6.77
C LEU A 122 8.37 -9.32 -5.96
N TRP A 123 7.53 -10.18 -6.54
CA TRP A 123 6.36 -10.70 -5.86
C TRP A 123 6.72 -11.52 -4.64
N ASP A 124 7.71 -12.41 -4.75
CA ASP A 124 8.20 -13.21 -3.62
C ASP A 124 8.74 -12.33 -2.48
N VAL A 125 9.37 -11.19 -2.80
CA VAL A 125 9.82 -10.21 -1.80
C VAL A 125 8.64 -9.57 -1.06
N LEU A 126 7.57 -9.23 -1.77
CA LEU A 126 6.43 -8.48 -1.24
C LEU A 126 5.39 -9.37 -0.55
N LEU A 127 5.24 -10.61 -1.00
CA LEU A 127 4.15 -11.51 -0.61
C LEU A 127 4.04 -11.70 0.91
N PRO A 128 5.13 -11.96 1.67
CA PRO A 128 5.02 -12.13 3.12
C PRO A 128 4.43 -10.91 3.82
N GLY A 129 4.87 -9.71 3.44
CA GLY A 129 4.34 -8.46 3.98
C GLY A 129 2.88 -8.23 3.59
N LEU A 130 2.51 -8.54 2.34
CA LEU A 130 1.13 -8.36 1.87
C LEU A 130 0.14 -9.31 2.55
N THR A 131 0.52 -10.58 2.74
CA THR A 131 -0.36 -11.58 3.41
C THR A 131 -0.67 -11.23 4.87
N ALA A 132 0.14 -10.39 5.51
CA ALA A 132 -0.14 -9.90 6.86
C ALA A 132 -1.23 -8.82 6.91
N HIS A 133 -1.51 -8.13 5.79
CA HIS A 133 -2.37 -6.93 5.75
C HIS A 133 -3.52 -7.01 4.75
N LEU A 134 -3.54 -8.02 3.88
CA LEU A 134 -4.57 -8.25 2.87
C LEU A 134 -5.34 -9.54 3.15
N SER A 135 -6.58 -9.61 2.64
CA SER A 135 -7.38 -10.82 2.76
C SER A 135 -6.93 -11.89 1.76
N ASP A 136 -7.29 -13.15 2.04
CA ASP A 136 -7.09 -14.27 1.11
C ASP A 136 -7.76 -14.06 -0.26
N SER A 137 -8.76 -13.17 -0.33
CA SER A 137 -9.41 -12.81 -1.60
C SER A 137 -8.67 -11.73 -2.38
N ASP A 138 -7.85 -10.91 -1.72
CA ASP A 138 -7.08 -9.84 -2.36
C ASP A 138 -5.81 -10.36 -3.01
N ILE A 139 -5.10 -11.28 -2.35
CA ILE A 139 -3.81 -11.82 -2.80
C ILE A 139 -3.89 -12.38 -4.24
N PRO A 140 -4.88 -13.23 -4.62
CA PRO A 140 -5.00 -13.72 -5.98
C PRO A 140 -5.30 -12.62 -7.02
N GLN A 141 -6.05 -11.59 -6.64
CA GLN A 141 -6.36 -10.47 -7.54
C GLN A 141 -5.12 -9.64 -7.83
N LEU A 142 -4.27 -9.49 -6.82
CA LEU A 142 -3.05 -8.71 -6.86
C LEU A 142 -1.94 -9.44 -7.64
N ASP A 143 -1.78 -10.75 -7.43
CA ASP A 143 -0.93 -11.61 -8.28
C ASP A 143 -1.35 -11.52 -9.76
N ALA A 144 -2.65 -11.66 -10.05
CA ALA A 144 -3.17 -11.51 -11.40
C ALA A 144 -2.99 -10.09 -11.99
N ARG A 145 -2.84 -9.06 -11.16
CA ARG A 145 -2.54 -7.70 -11.62
C ARG A 145 -1.06 -7.53 -11.95
N LEU A 146 -0.15 -7.99 -11.08
CA LEU A 146 1.29 -7.90 -11.32
C LEU A 146 1.71 -8.65 -12.59
N ARG A 147 1.11 -9.82 -12.85
CA ARG A 147 1.32 -10.56 -14.11
C ARG A 147 0.84 -9.84 -15.36
N ARG A 148 0.03 -8.77 -15.24
CA ARG A 148 -0.38 -7.92 -16.36
C ARG A 148 0.55 -6.73 -16.57
N LEU A 149 1.43 -6.45 -15.62
CA LEU A 149 2.44 -5.40 -15.71
C LEU A 149 3.77 -5.92 -16.31
N SER A 150 3.94 -7.24 -16.42
CA SER A 150 5.07 -7.92 -17.11
C SER A 150 4.89 -7.96 -18.61
#